data_AF-A0A7S2RAC1-F1
#
_entry.id   AF-A0A7S2RAC1-F1
#
_cell.length_a   1.000
_cell.length_b   1.000
_cell.length_c   1.000
_cell.angle_alpha   90.00
_cell.angle_beta   90.00
_cell.angle_gamma   90.00
#
_symmetry.space_group_name_H-M   'P 1'
#
loop_
_entity.id
_entity.type
_entity.pdbx_description
1 polymer ?
#
loop_
_entity_poly.entity_id
_entity_poly.type
_entity_poly.pdbx_seq_one_letter_code
_entity_poly.pdbx_strand_id
1 'polypeptide(L)'
;MEAGPATPAPRGPAGQPPVMLPEDQMRFVAELEFVQCLASPSYIHFLAQRKYFDDPKFMQYLRYLRYWKEPEYAVHIRFPQCLAFLDILSSSSDAARKFRADMAKAEFQQFVHDQQFFHWQFSALNRRRETDPFSQRVMEALAQASADTDPQPRNGAAASEAGSQNGTDPMEQGT
;
A
#
# COMPACT_ATOMS: atom_id res chain seq x y z
N MET A 1 52.90 43.06 15.33
CA MET A 1 52.75 42.12 16.45
C MET A 1 51.94 42.88 17.50
N GLU A 2 50.63 42.67 17.56
CA GLU A 2 50.06 41.68 18.48
C GLU A 2 48.64 41.33 18.00
N ALA A 3 48.43 40.06 17.64
CA ALA A 3 47.10 39.51 17.46
C ALA A 3 46.61 39.07 18.85
N GLY A 4 45.54 39.70 19.34
CA GLY A 4 44.92 39.33 20.62
C GLY A 4 44.44 37.86 20.61
N PRO A 5 44.41 37.18 21.77
CA PRO A 5 44.20 35.74 21.83
C PRO A 5 42.78 35.37 21.41
N ALA A 6 42.69 34.45 20.45
CA ALA A 6 41.46 33.80 20.04
C ALA A 6 40.78 33.10 21.22
N THR A 7 39.56 33.51 21.54
CA THR A 7 38.67 32.78 22.45
C THR A 7 38.42 31.38 21.87
N PRO A 8 38.73 30.28 22.59
CA PRO A 8 38.37 28.95 22.12
C PRO A 8 36.86 28.76 22.26
N ALA A 9 36.20 28.41 21.15
CA ALA A 9 34.83 27.93 21.14
C ALA A 9 34.66 26.76 22.14
N PRO A 10 33.46 26.58 22.75
CA PRO A 10 33.22 25.47 23.67
C PRO A 10 33.42 24.14 22.92
N ARG A 11 34.56 23.50 23.17
CA ARG A 11 34.80 22.11 22.81
C ARG A 11 33.77 21.29 23.58
N GLY A 12 32.81 20.69 22.88
CA GLY A 12 31.95 19.66 23.45
C GLY A 12 32.79 18.59 24.14
N PRO A 13 32.29 17.95 25.21
CA PRO A 13 33.10 17.06 26.03
C PRO A 13 33.58 15.88 25.18
N ALA A 14 34.89 15.89 24.86
CA ALA A 14 35.58 14.77 24.27
C ALA A 14 35.60 13.62 25.29
N GLY A 15 35.05 12.46 24.93
CA GLY A 15 35.23 11.22 25.70
C GLY A 15 33.98 10.62 26.35
N GLN A 16 32.76 11.01 25.98
CA GLN A 16 31.61 10.15 26.32
C GLN A 16 31.73 8.85 25.53
N PRO A 17 31.74 7.66 26.17
CA PRO A 17 31.53 6.42 25.45
C PRO A 17 30.22 6.57 24.67
N PRO A 18 30.11 6.03 23.44
CA PRO A 18 28.85 6.09 22.70
C PRO A 18 27.76 5.62 23.65
N VAL A 19 26.74 6.45 23.86
CA VAL A 19 25.63 6.14 24.78
C VAL A 19 24.95 4.89 24.24
N MET A 20 25.37 3.74 24.75
CA MET A 20 24.81 2.44 24.41
C MET A 20 23.47 2.38 25.12
N LEU A 21 22.40 2.62 24.38
CA LEU A 21 21.05 2.45 24.88
C LEU A 21 20.86 0.96 25.27
N PRO A 22 19.99 0.66 26.26
CA PRO A 22 19.58 -0.72 26.53
C PRO A 22 19.13 -1.43 25.24
N GLU A 23 19.37 -2.74 25.13
CA GLU A 23 19.12 -3.50 23.89
C GLU A 23 17.69 -3.34 23.35
N ASP A 24 16.70 -3.33 24.25
CA ASP A 24 15.29 -3.13 23.90
C ASP A 24 15.03 -1.74 23.30
N GLN A 25 15.70 -0.72 23.82
CA GLN A 25 15.59 0.64 23.32
C GLN A 25 16.29 0.79 21.97
N MET A 26 17.42 0.10 21.76
CA MET A 26 18.09 0.06 20.45
C MET A 26 17.20 -0.60 19.39
N ARG A 27 16.56 -1.73 19.73
CA ARG A 27 15.62 -2.43 18.84
C ARG A 27 14.45 -1.54 18.47
N PHE A 28 13.83 -0.88 19.45
CA PHE A 28 12.72 0.04 19.23
C PHE A 28 13.10 1.18 18.27
N VAL A 29 14.24 1.84 18.50
CA VAL A 29 14.73 2.92 17.64
C VAL A 29 15.06 2.41 16.24
N ALA A 30 15.71 1.26 16.11
CA ALA A 30 16.04 0.67 14.82
C ALA A 30 14.78 0.31 14.01
N GLU A 31 13.77 -0.26 14.67
CA GLU A 31 12.48 -0.57 14.05
C GLU A 31 11.74 0.71 13.61
N LEU A 32 11.73 1.73 14.47
CA LEU A 32 11.13 3.02 14.19
C LEU A 32 11.79 3.72 12.99
N GLU A 33 13.12 3.74 12.95
CA GLU A 33 13.88 4.28 11.83
C GLU A 33 13.62 3.50 10.55
N PHE A 34 13.65 2.16 10.63
CA PHE A 34 13.35 1.30 9.49
C PHE A 34 11.96 1.56 8.91
N VAL A 35 10.92 1.61 9.76
CA VAL A 35 9.55 1.90 9.32
C VAL A 35 9.48 3.26 8.66
N GLN A 36 10.10 4.28 9.26
CA GLN A 36 10.12 5.63 8.68
C GLN A 36 10.88 5.68 7.35
N CYS A 37 11.91 4.87 7.14
CA CYS A 37 12.59 4.77 5.84
C CYS A 37 11.66 4.26 4.72
N LEU A 38 10.60 3.49 5.05
CA LEU A 38 9.59 3.09 4.06
C LEU A 38 8.80 4.28 3.49
N ALA A 39 8.87 5.46 4.10
CA ALA A 39 8.31 6.68 3.53
C ALA A 39 9.00 7.15 2.24
N SER A 40 10.23 6.66 1.98
CA SER A 40 11.01 7.02 0.80
C SER A 40 10.85 5.97 -0.30
N PRO A 41 10.31 6.34 -1.49
CA PRO A 41 10.18 5.42 -2.62
C PRO A 41 11.53 4.86 -3.08
N SER A 42 12.61 5.63 -2.97
CA SER A 42 13.96 5.19 -3.33
C SER A 42 14.45 4.05 -2.42
N TYR A 43 14.08 4.06 -1.14
CA TYR A 43 14.41 2.97 -0.23
C TYR A 43 13.62 1.70 -0.52
N ILE A 44 12.32 1.82 -0.81
CA ILE A 44 11.50 0.68 -1.25
C ILE A 44 12.07 0.07 -2.54
N HIS A 45 12.48 0.91 -3.49
CA HIS A 45 13.13 0.47 -4.73
C HIS A 45 14.41 -0.31 -4.46
N PHE A 46 15.28 0.18 -3.56
CA PHE A 46 16.47 -0.55 -3.11
C PHE A 46 16.13 -1.93 -2.52
N LEU A 47 15.07 -2.01 -1.69
CA LEU A 47 14.61 -3.28 -1.13
C LEU A 47 14.09 -4.23 -2.21
N ALA A 48 13.38 -3.71 -3.22
CA ALA A 48 12.84 -4.48 -4.32
C ALA A 48 13.95 -5.04 -5.22
N GLN A 49 14.95 -4.22 -5.57
CA GLN A 49 16.09 -4.65 -6.39
C GLN A 49 16.90 -5.78 -5.74
N ARG A 50 17.03 -5.76 -4.41
CA ARG A 50 17.71 -6.80 -3.64
C ARG A 50 16.84 -8.02 -3.33
N LYS A 51 15.61 -8.05 -3.84
CA LYS A 51 14.66 -9.17 -3.68
C LYS A 51 14.32 -9.50 -2.22
N TYR A 52 14.35 -8.52 -1.32
CA TYR A 52 13.93 -8.74 0.07
C TYR A 52 12.45 -9.15 0.17
N PHE A 53 11.61 -8.69 -0.75
CA PHE A 53 10.18 -9.04 -0.79
C PHE A 53 9.89 -10.48 -1.20
N ASP A 54 10.87 -11.19 -1.75
CA ASP A 54 10.74 -12.62 -2.09
C ASP A 54 10.99 -13.51 -0.87
N ASP A 55 11.69 -13.01 0.15
CA ASP A 55 11.96 -13.75 1.39
C ASP A 55 10.72 -13.77 2.31
N PRO A 56 10.16 -14.95 2.61
CA PRO A 56 9.02 -15.07 3.52
C PRO A 56 9.32 -14.56 4.94
N LYS A 57 10.58 -14.63 5.40
CA LYS A 57 10.98 -14.10 6.72
C LYS A 57 10.85 -12.59 6.78
N PHE A 58 11.30 -11.90 5.73
CA PHE A 58 11.16 -10.45 5.62
C PHE A 58 9.68 -10.04 5.54
N MET A 59 8.87 -10.78 4.79
CA MET A 59 7.42 -10.54 4.75
C MET A 59 6.74 -10.74 6.12
N GLN A 60 7.22 -11.69 6.93
CA GLN A 60 6.75 -11.86 8.30
C GLN A 60 7.17 -10.69 9.20
N TYR A 61 8.38 -10.17 9.01
CA TYR A 61 8.85 -8.99 9.71
C TYR A 61 8.02 -7.74 9.38
N LEU A 62 7.66 -7.52 8.11
CA LEU A 62 6.74 -6.42 7.74
C LEU A 62 5.35 -6.57 8.39
N ARG A 63 4.86 -7.80 8.56
CA ARG A 63 3.62 -8.05 9.31
C ARG A 63 3.76 -7.74 10.79
N TYR A 64 4.90 -8.08 11.39
CA TYR A 64 5.21 -7.72 12.77
C TYR A 64 5.17 -6.20 12.97
N LEU A 65 5.81 -5.43 12.09
CA LEU A 65 5.84 -3.96 12.15
C LEU A 65 4.47 -3.27 12.03
N ARG A 66 3.37 -4.01 11.81
CA ARG A 66 2.03 -3.43 11.83
C ARG A 66 1.61 -2.92 13.20
N TYR A 67 2.29 -3.31 14.29
CA TYR A 67 2.04 -2.76 15.63
C TYR A 67 2.26 -1.24 15.68
N TRP A 68 3.10 -0.68 14.80
CA TRP A 68 3.31 0.78 14.69
C TRP A 68 2.05 1.57 14.31
N LYS A 69 0.98 0.89 13.87
CA LYS A 69 -0.32 1.50 13.59
C LYS A 69 -1.20 1.66 14.83
N GLU A 70 -0.90 0.95 15.92
CA GLU A 70 -1.61 1.11 17.18
C GLU A 70 -1.35 2.52 17.74
N PRO A 71 -2.35 3.20 18.32
CA PRO A 71 -2.24 4.59 18.74
C PRO A 71 -1.12 4.82 19.75
N GLU A 72 -0.80 3.82 20.58
CA GLU A 72 0.28 3.84 21.56
C GLU A 72 1.66 4.06 20.92
N TYR A 73 1.88 3.53 19.72
CA TYR A 73 3.16 3.62 19.00
C TYR A 73 3.14 4.65 17.88
N ALA A 74 1.97 4.89 17.27
CA ALA A 74 1.80 5.82 16.16
C ALA A 74 2.21 7.25 16.51
N VAL A 75 2.14 7.65 17.79
CA VAL A 75 2.60 8.96 18.29
C VAL A 75 4.08 9.23 18.00
N HIS A 76 4.90 8.20 17.82
CA HIS A 76 6.33 8.33 17.54
C HIS A 76 6.66 8.47 16.05
N ILE A 77 5.68 8.26 15.16
CA ILE A 77 5.87 8.31 13.71
C ILE A 77 5.88 9.76 13.23
N ARG A 78 6.99 10.19 12.62
CA ARG A 78 7.10 11.53 12.02
C ARG A 78 6.54 11.60 10.60
N PHE A 79 6.61 10.51 9.85
CA PHE A 79 6.25 10.45 8.44
C PHE A 79 5.05 9.52 8.21
N PRO A 80 3.80 10.00 8.29
CA PRO A 80 2.61 9.12 8.31
C PRO A 80 2.46 8.24 7.06
N GLN A 81 2.99 8.68 5.93
CA GLN A 81 3.01 7.92 4.67
C GLN A 81 3.73 6.57 4.75
N CYS A 82 4.66 6.37 5.69
CA CYS A 82 5.32 5.08 5.85
C CYS A 82 4.32 3.97 6.20
N LEU A 83 3.26 4.30 6.95
CA LEU A 83 2.23 3.35 7.35
C LEU A 83 1.38 2.91 6.15
N ALA A 84 1.09 3.83 5.23
CA ALA A 84 0.37 3.51 3.98
C ALA A 84 1.20 2.58 3.09
N PHE A 85 2.51 2.84 2.94
CA PHE A 85 3.40 1.93 2.22
C PHE A 85 3.56 0.58 2.92
N LEU A 86 3.63 0.56 4.26
CA LEU A 86 3.68 -0.67 5.03
C LEU A 86 2.44 -1.55 4.78
N ASP A 87 1.25 -0.96 4.69
CA ASP A 87 0.03 -1.70 4.37
C ASP A 87 0.09 -2.30 2.96
N ILE A 88 0.53 -1.53 1.96
CA ILE A 88 0.67 -2.02 0.58
C ILE A 88 1.71 -3.14 0.51
N LEU A 89 2.86 -2.98 1.16
CA LEU A 89 3.97 -3.94 1.10
C LEU A 89 3.66 -5.23 1.88
N SER A 90 2.95 -5.15 3.00
CA SER A 90 2.62 -6.31 3.85
C SER A 90 1.39 -7.10 3.36
N SER A 91 0.60 -6.53 2.45
CA SER A 91 -0.61 -7.15 1.91
C SER A 91 -0.30 -8.36 1.03
N SER A 92 -1.08 -9.42 1.20
CA SER A 92 -0.99 -10.65 0.40
C SER A 92 -1.75 -10.57 -0.94
N SER A 93 -2.37 -9.43 -1.25
CA SER A 93 -3.15 -9.25 -2.48
C SER A 93 -2.28 -9.24 -3.74
N ASP A 94 -2.86 -9.61 -4.87
CA ASP A 94 -2.14 -9.61 -6.16
C ASP A 94 -1.69 -8.21 -6.57
N ALA A 95 -2.48 -7.18 -6.24
CA ALA A 95 -2.11 -5.78 -6.42
C ALA A 95 -0.83 -5.41 -5.64
N ALA A 96 -0.72 -5.85 -4.39
CA ALA A 96 0.46 -5.64 -3.57
C ALA A 96 1.69 -6.40 -4.10
N ARG A 97 1.50 -7.61 -4.62
CA ARG A 97 2.57 -8.38 -5.27
C ARG A 97 3.07 -7.65 -6.52
N LYS A 98 2.15 -7.15 -7.35
CA LYS A 98 2.48 -6.37 -8.54
C LYS A 98 3.22 -5.08 -8.18
N PHE A 99 2.75 -4.35 -7.15
CA PHE A 99 3.43 -3.15 -6.66
C PHE A 99 4.88 -3.42 -6.25
N ARG A 100 5.13 -4.49 -5.49
CA ARG A 100 6.49 -4.90 -5.08
C ARG A 100 7.38 -5.23 -6.28
N ALA A 101 6.84 -5.94 -7.27
CA ALA A 101 7.56 -6.27 -8.49
C ALA A 101 7.87 -5.04 -9.34
N ASP A 102 6.90 -4.12 -9.49
CA ASP A 102 7.08 -2.89 -10.24
C ASP A 102 8.04 -1.92 -9.54
N MET A 103 8.09 -1.91 -8.20
CA MET A 103 9.04 -1.11 -7.44
C MET A 103 10.51 -1.41 -7.75
N ALA A 104 10.83 -2.57 -8.32
CA ALA A 104 12.19 -2.85 -8.81
C ALA A 104 12.57 -2.02 -10.05
N LYS A 105 11.60 -1.44 -10.76
CA LYS A 105 11.80 -0.62 -11.97
C LYS A 105 12.01 0.85 -11.57
N ALA A 106 13.06 1.48 -12.12
CA ALA A 106 13.39 2.88 -11.82
C ALA A 106 12.28 3.85 -12.24
N GLU A 107 11.65 3.63 -13.41
CA GLU A 107 10.54 4.46 -13.91
C GLU A 107 9.35 4.47 -12.94
N PHE A 108 9.02 3.31 -12.37
CA PHE A 108 7.91 3.20 -11.43
C PHE A 108 8.26 3.81 -10.07
N GLN A 109 9.52 3.73 -9.63
CA GLN A 109 9.99 4.46 -8.44
C GLN A 109 9.83 5.97 -8.61
N GLN A 110 10.23 6.52 -9.76
CA GLN A 110 10.07 7.94 -10.05
C GLN A 110 8.59 8.33 -10.10
N PHE A 111 7.75 7.50 -10.74
CA PHE A 111 6.31 7.70 -10.75
C PHE A 111 5.72 7.78 -9.33
N VAL A 112 6.06 6.84 -8.44
CA VAL A 112 5.57 6.87 -7.05
C VAL A 112 6.08 8.09 -6.29
N HIS A 113 7.33 8.49 -6.52
CA HIS A 113 7.88 9.73 -5.96
C HIS A 113 7.08 10.96 -6.41
N ASP A 114 6.76 11.05 -7.70
CA ASP A 114 5.99 12.18 -8.24
C ASP A 114 4.55 12.17 -7.71
N GLN A 115 3.92 10.99 -7.58
CA GLN A 115 2.60 10.87 -6.96
C GLN A 115 2.61 11.36 -5.51
N GLN A 116 3.64 10.99 -4.74
CA GLN A 116 3.82 11.46 -3.38
C GLN A 116 4.01 12.99 -3.33
N PHE A 117 4.81 13.55 -4.25
CA PHE A 117 4.97 14.99 -4.40
C PHE A 117 3.64 15.70 -4.70
N PHE A 118 2.86 15.23 -5.67
CA PHE A 118 1.57 15.83 -6.03
C PHE A 118 0.55 15.71 -4.90
N HIS A 119 0.52 14.58 -4.19
CA HIS A 119 -0.33 14.41 -3.02
C HIS A 119 -0.05 15.49 -1.97
N TRP A 120 1.22 15.80 -1.72
CA TRP A 120 1.62 16.87 -0.80
C TRP A 120 1.32 18.27 -1.34
N GLN A 121 1.70 18.54 -2.58
CA GLN A 121 1.46 19.83 -3.23
C GLN A 121 -0.03 20.21 -3.20
N PHE A 122 -0.89 19.23 -3.43
CA PHE A 122 -2.34 19.43 -3.44
C PHE A 122 -3.02 18.99 -2.15
N SER A 123 -2.28 18.73 -1.06
CA SER A 123 -2.86 18.20 0.19
C SER A 123 -3.98 19.09 0.74
N ALA A 124 -3.83 20.43 0.69
CA ALA A 124 -4.85 21.37 1.10
C ALA A 124 -6.10 21.35 0.21
N LEU A 125 -5.95 21.12 -1.10
CA LEU A 125 -7.05 21.03 -2.05
C LEU A 125 -7.74 19.66 -1.99
N ASN A 126 -6.98 18.59 -1.85
CA ASN A 126 -7.48 17.22 -1.71
C ASN A 126 -8.27 17.06 -0.42
N ARG A 127 -7.77 17.59 0.70
CA ARG A 127 -8.52 17.60 1.97
C ARG A 127 -9.84 18.37 1.86
N ARG A 128 -9.87 19.50 1.13
CA ARG A 128 -11.11 20.25 0.88
C ARG A 128 -12.10 19.47 0.02
N ARG A 129 -11.63 18.76 -1.01
CA ARG A 129 -12.46 17.89 -1.87
C ARG A 129 -13.04 16.70 -1.09
N GLU A 130 -12.26 16.09 -0.19
CA GLU A 130 -12.75 14.99 0.65
C GLU A 130 -13.87 15.45 1.61
N THR A 131 -13.77 16.68 2.12
CA THR A 131 -14.77 17.27 3.01
C THR A 131 -15.96 17.91 2.29
N ASP A 132 -15.91 18.02 0.96
CA ASP A 132 -16.97 18.63 0.18
C ASP A 132 -18.14 17.64 0.01
N PRO A 133 -19.35 17.95 0.53
CA PRO A 133 -20.50 17.06 0.45
C PRO A 133 -20.96 16.80 -0.99
N PHE A 134 -20.64 17.69 -1.94
CA PHE A 134 -20.91 17.45 -3.35
C PHE A 134 -19.99 16.37 -3.92
N SER A 135 -18.68 16.47 -3.64
CA SER A 135 -17.70 15.47 -4.04
C SER A 135 -18.00 14.07 -3.45
N GLN A 136 -18.46 14.00 -2.21
CA GLN A 136 -18.88 12.73 -1.58
C GLN A 136 -20.07 12.07 -2.30
N ARG A 137 -21.10 12.84 -2.65
CA ARG A 137 -22.28 12.34 -3.38
C ARG A 137 -21.95 11.84 -4.77
N VAL A 138 -21.03 12.52 -5.47
CA VAL A 138 -20.59 12.09 -6.82
C VAL A 138 -19.78 10.80 -6.75
N MET A 139 -18.88 10.66 -5.77
CA MET A 139 -18.12 9.42 -5.57
C MET A 139 -19.01 8.24 -5.18
N GLU A 140 -20.01 8.47 -4.33
CA GLU A 140 -20.99 7.46 -3.93
C GLU A 140 -21.86 7.00 -5.11
N ALA A 141 -22.35 7.95 -5.93
CA ALA A 141 -23.10 7.64 -7.14
C ALA A 141 -22.27 6.86 -8.18
N LEU A 142 -20.99 7.22 -8.36
CA LEU A 142 -20.08 6.50 -9.27
C LEU A 142 -19.75 5.09 -8.76
N ALA A 143 -19.55 4.92 -7.45
CA ALA A 143 -19.34 3.60 -6.84
C ALA A 143 -20.58 2.70 -7.02
N GLN A 144 -21.77 3.24 -6.82
CA GLN A 144 -23.04 2.53 -7.05
C GLN A 144 -23.23 2.16 -8.53
N ALA A 145 -22.92 3.06 -9.47
CA ALA A 145 -22.99 2.77 -10.90
C ALA A 145 -21.99 1.67 -11.34
N SER A 146 -20.81 1.60 -10.71
CA SER A 146 -19.83 0.53 -10.98
C SER A 146 -20.24 -0.84 -10.41
N ALA A 147 -21.10 -0.87 -9.38
CA ALA A 147 -21.63 -2.10 -8.81
C ALA A 147 -22.79 -2.70 -9.64
N ASP A 148 -23.51 -1.87 -10.40
CA ASP A 148 -24.62 -2.31 -11.28
C ASP A 148 -24.14 -2.84 -12.65
N THR A 149 -22.84 -2.77 -12.95
CA THR A 149 -22.26 -3.24 -14.22
C THR A 149 -21.55 -4.60 -14.05
N ASP A 150 -22.29 -5.66 -13.71
CA ASP A 150 -21.85 -7.04 -13.95
C ASP A 150 -22.94 -7.80 -14.73
N PRO A 151 -22.67 -8.27 -15.98
CA PRO A 151 -23.63 -9.01 -16.77
C PRO A 151 -23.65 -10.48 -16.34
N GLN A 152 -24.76 -10.89 -15.73
CA GLN A 152 -25.10 -12.27 -15.36
C GLN A 152 -24.78 -13.30 -16.47
N PRO A 153 -24.11 -14.43 -16.18
CA PRO A 153 -23.95 -15.51 -17.15
C PRO A 153 -25.30 -16.22 -17.32
N ARG A 154 -25.95 -16.06 -18.49
CA ARG A 154 -27.08 -16.90 -18.89
C ARG A 154 -26.54 -18.23 -19.41
N ASN A 155 -26.70 -19.31 -18.63
CA ASN A 155 -26.75 -20.67 -19.19
C ASN A 155 -27.54 -21.64 -18.29
N GLY A 156 -28.65 -22.16 -18.84
CA GLY A 156 -28.95 -23.59 -18.80
C GLY A 156 -30.00 -24.15 -17.82
N ALA A 157 -31.19 -24.45 -18.36
CA ALA A 157 -32.02 -25.65 -18.15
C ALA A 157 -32.80 -25.88 -16.83
N ALA A 158 -34.13 -26.05 -16.93
CA ALA A 158 -34.82 -27.36 -16.85
C ALA A 158 -36.37 -27.26 -16.82
N ALA A 159 -37.01 -28.04 -17.68
CA ALA A 159 -38.29 -28.77 -17.60
C ALA A 159 -39.41 -28.37 -16.60
N SER A 160 -40.65 -28.20 -17.11
CA SER A 160 -41.73 -29.21 -17.06
C SER A 160 -43.11 -28.64 -17.43
N GLU A 161 -44.00 -29.56 -17.81
CA GLU A 161 -45.46 -29.46 -18.08
C GLU A 161 -45.88 -29.01 -19.49
N ALA A 162 -46.92 -29.53 -20.15
CA ALA A 162 -47.63 -30.82 -20.25
C ALA A 162 -48.77 -30.58 -21.27
N GLY A 163 -49.20 -31.60 -22.02
CA GLY A 163 -50.48 -31.60 -22.77
C GLY A 163 -50.34 -31.49 -24.30
N SER A 164 -50.29 -32.58 -25.07
CA SER A 164 -51.39 -33.46 -25.53
C SER A 164 -51.98 -33.06 -26.90
N GLN A 165 -52.01 -34.07 -27.79
CA GLN A 165 -52.92 -34.32 -28.92
C GLN A 165 -52.39 -34.21 -30.38
N ASN A 166 -52.08 -35.41 -30.88
CA ASN A 166 -52.75 -36.12 -31.99
C ASN A 166 -52.38 -35.77 -33.45
N GLY A 167 -52.13 -36.82 -34.24
CA GLY A 167 -51.83 -36.73 -35.68
C GLY A 167 -51.19 -37.98 -36.26
N THR A 168 -51.92 -39.10 -36.20
CA THR A 168 -51.73 -40.33 -36.98
C THR A 168 -51.66 -40.09 -38.50
N ASP A 169 -50.67 -40.65 -39.19
CA ASP A 169 -50.88 -41.76 -40.16
C ASP A 169 -49.55 -42.32 -40.72
N PRO A 170 -49.47 -43.63 -41.04
CA PRO A 170 -48.26 -44.31 -41.52
C PRO A 170 -48.25 -44.48 -43.06
N MET A 171 -47.06 -44.46 -43.67
CA MET A 171 -46.87 -44.96 -45.03
C MET A 171 -46.20 -46.33 -44.98
N GLU A 172 -47.00 -47.35 -45.29
CA GLU A 172 -46.58 -48.73 -45.53
C GLU A 172 -46.16 -48.94 -47.00
N GLN A 173 -45.08 -49.71 -47.14
CA GLN A 173 -44.78 -50.71 -48.18
C GLN A 173 -44.52 -50.30 -49.65
N GLY A 174 -43.42 -50.87 -50.20
CA GLY A 174 -43.58 -51.83 -51.30
C GLY A 174 -42.84 -51.55 -52.60
N THR A 175 -41.78 -52.36 -52.82
CA THR A 175 -41.09 -52.70 -54.10
C THR A 175 -40.10 -51.71 -54.69
#